data_AF-A0A316YXQ6-F1
#
_entry.id   AF-A0A316YXQ6-F1
#
_cell.length_a   1.000
_cell.length_b   1.000
_cell.length_c   1.000
_cell.angle_alpha   90.00
_cell.angle_beta   90.00
_cell.angle_gamma   90.00
#
_symmetry.space_group_name_H-M   'P 1'
#
loop_
_entity.id
_entity.type
_entity.pdbx_description
1 polymer ?
#
loop_
_entity_poly.entity_id
_entity_poly.type
_entity_poly.pdbx_seq_one_letter_code
_entity_poly.pdbx_strand_id
1 'polypeptide(L)'
;MSTAAEQQVQQQAAAQAKVPTTHYRITLRRSAIGLPEKTTKILKALGLRKRLQSVYRPQRGDMAGAILAVKELVHVENVRRLDGGLEEAAKAQAEAHLLRDEDAVWVNGLGEVVDWGGKRARKAPRGYKVVANVANEVRHAEIVGAANDSLNGSVNQQ
;
A
#
# COMPACT_ATOMS: atom_id res chain seq x y z
N MET A 1 5.74 15.62 -33.61
CA MET A 1 5.71 14.17 -33.85
C MET A 1 6.10 13.49 -32.55
N SER A 2 5.10 13.04 -31.76
CA SER A 2 5.36 12.39 -30.47
C SER A 2 6.02 11.03 -30.73
N THR A 3 7.10 10.77 -30.02
CA THR A 3 8.02 9.67 -30.33
C THR A 3 7.45 8.33 -29.85
N ALA A 4 7.74 7.25 -30.59
CA ALA A 4 7.28 5.89 -30.23
C ALA A 4 7.73 5.46 -28.82
N ALA A 5 8.82 6.04 -28.31
CA ALA A 5 9.29 5.84 -26.94
C ALA A 5 8.32 6.41 -25.89
N GLU A 6 7.78 7.62 -26.08
CA GLU A 6 6.75 8.19 -25.19
C GLU A 6 5.47 7.35 -25.21
N GLN A 7 5.08 6.84 -26.37
CA GLN A 7 3.90 5.97 -26.49
C GLN A 7 4.09 4.62 -25.79
N GLN A 8 5.29 4.04 -25.87
CA GLN A 8 5.62 2.78 -25.17
C GLN A 8 5.66 2.97 -23.65
N VAL A 9 6.23 4.07 -23.15
CA VAL A 9 6.23 4.39 -21.71
C VAL A 9 4.80 4.60 -21.21
N GLN A 10 3.95 5.30 -21.99
CA GLN A 10 2.54 5.51 -21.65
C GLN A 10 1.75 4.18 -21.64
N GLN A 11 2.02 3.27 -22.58
CA GLN A 11 1.37 1.95 -22.66
C GLN A 11 1.84 1.00 -21.56
N GLN A 12 3.12 1.02 -21.19
CA GLN A 12 3.65 0.27 -20.05
C GLN A 12 3.08 0.78 -18.71
N ALA A 13 2.95 2.10 -18.54
CA ALA A 13 2.30 2.69 -17.37
C ALA A 13 0.80 2.32 -17.28
N ALA A 14 0.08 2.32 -18.41
CA ALA A 14 -1.32 1.91 -18.46
C ALA A 14 -1.52 0.41 -18.19
N ALA A 15 -0.58 -0.44 -18.61
CA ALA A 15 -0.60 -1.88 -18.33
C ALA A 15 -0.31 -2.18 -16.84
N GLN A 16 0.60 -1.44 -16.21
CA GLN A 16 0.88 -1.54 -14.78
C GLN A 16 -0.29 -1.08 -13.90
N ALA A 17 -1.11 -0.13 -14.36
CA ALA A 17 -2.27 0.40 -13.63
C ALA A 17 -3.46 -0.59 -13.49
N LYS A 18 -3.41 -1.76 -14.13
CA LYS A 18 -4.50 -2.75 -14.11
C LYS A 18 -4.11 -4.10 -13.50
N VAL A 19 -3.13 -4.14 -12.60
CA VAL A 19 -2.88 -5.37 -11.84
C VAL A 19 -3.98 -5.55 -10.79
N PRO A 20 -4.68 -6.70 -10.75
CA PRO A 20 -5.76 -6.91 -9.79
C PRO A 20 -5.23 -6.91 -8.35
N THR A 21 -5.95 -6.20 -7.48
CA THR A 21 -5.69 -6.22 -6.03
C THR A 21 -6.32 -7.48 -5.42
N THR A 22 -5.70 -8.01 -4.37
CA THR A 22 -6.11 -9.30 -3.78
C THR A 22 -6.53 -9.19 -2.32
N HIS A 23 -6.11 -8.12 -1.63
CA HIS A 23 -6.34 -7.93 -0.21
C HIS A 23 -6.85 -6.53 0.12
N TYR A 24 -7.49 -6.41 1.27
CA TYR A 24 -7.77 -5.16 1.96
C TYR A 24 -6.67 -4.89 2.98
N ARG A 25 -6.06 -3.71 2.90
CA ARG A 25 -5.28 -3.13 3.99
C ARG A 25 -6.22 -2.30 4.84
N ILE A 26 -6.52 -2.78 6.04
CA ILE A 26 -7.47 -2.14 6.95
C ILE A 26 -6.68 -1.48 8.07
N THR A 27 -6.79 -0.16 8.21
CA THR A 27 -6.07 0.63 9.22
C THR A 27 -7.04 1.29 10.17
N LEU A 28 -6.92 1.03 11.47
CA LEU A 28 -7.77 1.68 12.48
C LEU A 28 -7.34 3.14 12.70
N ARG A 29 -8.15 4.11 12.28
CA ARG A 29 -7.85 5.55 12.40
C ARG A 29 -8.42 6.17 13.66
N ARG A 30 -9.61 5.73 14.08
CA ARG A 30 -10.31 6.21 15.29
C ARG A 30 -10.46 5.09 16.32
N SER A 31 -10.50 5.45 17.61
CA SER A 31 -10.73 4.47 18.67
C SER A 31 -12.22 4.14 18.81
N ALA A 32 -12.52 2.96 19.34
CA ALA A 32 -13.90 2.54 19.64
C ALA A 32 -14.33 2.85 21.09
N ILE A 33 -13.66 3.81 21.74
CA ILE A 33 -13.97 4.17 23.13
C ILE A 33 -15.37 4.80 23.17
N GLY A 34 -16.23 4.33 24.07
CA GLY A 34 -17.60 4.82 24.20
C GLY A 34 -18.56 4.34 23.10
N LEU A 35 -18.14 3.42 22.23
CA LEU A 35 -19.03 2.82 21.23
C LEU A 35 -19.69 1.53 21.75
N PRO A 36 -20.82 1.11 21.14
CA PRO A 36 -21.48 -0.15 21.48
C PRO A 36 -20.54 -1.36 21.38
N GLU A 37 -20.80 -2.37 22.22
CA GLU A 37 -19.97 -3.58 22.31
C GLU A 37 -19.89 -4.33 20.97
N LYS A 38 -20.95 -4.29 20.16
CA LYS A 38 -20.99 -4.89 18.81
C LYS A 38 -19.87 -4.36 17.91
N THR A 39 -19.64 -3.05 17.90
CA THR A 39 -18.57 -2.42 17.11
C THR A 39 -17.20 -2.92 17.56
N THR A 40 -16.99 -3.00 18.88
CA THR A 40 -15.75 -3.53 19.47
C THR A 40 -15.53 -5.00 19.14
N LYS A 41 -16.59 -5.82 19.12
CA LYS A 41 -16.53 -7.23 18.72
C LYS A 41 -16.11 -7.38 17.25
N ILE A 42 -16.65 -6.56 16.36
CA ILE A 42 -16.29 -6.57 14.93
C ILE A 42 -14.81 -6.19 14.75
N LEU A 43 -14.34 -5.14 15.42
CA LEU A 43 -12.92 -4.74 15.37
C LEU A 43 -11.99 -5.85 15.88
N LYS A 44 -12.36 -6.52 16.99
CA LYS A 44 -11.61 -7.67 17.53
C LYS A 44 -11.57 -8.84 16.54
N ALA A 45 -12.69 -9.14 15.88
CA ALA A 45 -12.77 -10.20 14.87
C ALA A 45 -11.90 -9.90 13.63
N LEU A 46 -11.86 -8.64 13.19
CA LEU A 46 -10.94 -8.21 12.13
C LEU A 46 -9.46 -8.29 12.56
N GLY A 47 -9.18 -8.22 13.87
CA GLY A 47 -7.83 -8.25 14.45
C GLY A 47 -7.28 -6.86 14.82
N LEU A 48 -8.13 -5.83 14.78
CA LEU A 48 -7.79 -4.45 15.12
C LEU A 48 -7.96 -4.23 16.63
N ARG A 49 -6.84 -4.13 17.34
CA ARG A 49 -6.84 -3.89 18.80
C ARG A 49 -6.35 -2.49 19.16
N LYS A 50 -5.34 -1.98 18.46
CA LYS A 50 -4.71 -0.68 18.75
C LYS A 50 -4.96 0.31 17.62
N ARG A 51 -5.01 1.60 17.95
CA ARG A 51 -5.09 2.67 16.94
C ARG A 51 -3.83 2.66 16.07
N LEU A 52 -3.99 3.02 14.79
CA LEU A 52 -2.97 2.99 13.74
C LEU A 52 -2.40 1.60 13.44
N GLN A 53 -3.03 0.54 13.95
CA GLN A 53 -2.73 -0.81 13.55
C GLN A 53 -3.34 -1.07 12.17
N SER A 54 -2.51 -1.56 11.25
CA SER A 54 -2.93 -2.07 9.95
C SER A 54 -2.98 -3.60 9.98
N VAL A 55 -4.01 -4.18 9.37
CA VAL A 55 -4.19 -5.63 9.19
C VAL A 55 -4.54 -5.90 7.73
N TYR A 56 -4.00 -7.00 7.20
CA TYR A 56 -4.23 -7.44 5.83
C TYR A 56 -5.22 -8.61 5.82
N ARG A 57 -6.25 -8.53 4.97
CA ARG A 57 -7.28 -9.57 4.81
C ARG A 57 -7.58 -9.80 3.33
N PRO A 58 -7.83 -11.05 2.91
CA PRO A 58 -8.22 -11.32 1.52
C PRO A 58 -9.54 -10.64 1.17
N GLN A 59 -9.70 -10.26 -0.10
CA GLN A 59 -10.95 -9.68 -0.59
C GLN A 59 -12.04 -10.74 -0.66
N ARG A 60 -12.94 -10.72 0.33
CA ARG A 60 -14.09 -11.62 0.45
C ARG A 60 -15.32 -10.85 0.91
N GLY A 61 -16.52 -11.34 0.58
CA GLY A 61 -17.78 -10.65 0.87
C GLY A 61 -18.07 -10.51 2.38
N ASP A 62 -17.71 -11.52 3.17
CA ASP A 62 -17.80 -11.50 4.64
C ASP A 62 -16.92 -10.40 5.25
N MET A 63 -15.68 -10.28 4.78
CA MET A 63 -14.74 -9.24 5.21
C MET A 63 -15.24 -7.85 4.81
N ALA A 64 -15.74 -7.69 3.58
CA ALA A 64 -16.32 -6.43 3.12
C ALA A 64 -17.50 -5.98 3.99
N GLY A 65 -18.41 -6.90 4.34
CA GLY A 65 -19.53 -6.61 5.24
C GLY A 65 -19.08 -6.17 6.64
N ALA A 66 -18.09 -6.86 7.21
CA ALA A 66 -17.51 -6.50 8.51
C ALA A 66 -16.83 -5.11 8.48
N ILE A 67 -16.11 -4.80 7.40
CA ILE A 67 -15.48 -3.49 7.17
C ILE A 67 -16.54 -2.40 7.09
N LEU A 68 -17.61 -2.59 6.30
CA LEU A 68 -18.67 -1.61 6.12
C LEU A 68 -19.39 -1.28 7.44
N ALA A 69 -19.53 -2.26 8.33
CA ALA A 69 -20.10 -2.05 9.66
C ALA A 69 -19.26 -1.12 10.56
N VAL A 70 -17.96 -0.96 10.27
CA VAL A 70 -17.03 -0.11 11.05
C VAL A 70 -16.34 0.97 10.21
N LYS A 71 -16.91 1.31 9.04
CA LYS A 71 -16.29 2.20 8.03
C LYS A 71 -15.87 3.58 8.57
N GLU A 72 -16.55 4.08 9.59
CA GLU A 72 -16.25 5.39 10.21
C GLU A 72 -14.94 5.38 11.03
N LEU A 73 -14.48 4.20 11.44
CA LEU A 73 -13.31 4.02 12.29
C LEU A 73 -12.06 3.63 11.51
N VAL A 74 -12.24 3.06 10.32
CA VAL A 74 -11.17 2.43 9.55
C VAL A 74 -10.90 3.17 8.25
N HIS A 75 -9.64 3.14 7.81
CA HIS A 75 -9.25 3.48 6.45
C HIS A 75 -8.89 2.18 5.73
N VAL A 76 -9.39 2.03 4.50
CA VAL A 76 -9.25 0.80 3.73
C VAL A 76 -8.61 1.13 2.40
N GLU A 77 -7.59 0.35 2.05
CA GLU A 77 -6.87 0.45 0.79
C GLU A 77 -6.84 -0.92 0.12
N ASN A 78 -7.04 -0.95 -1.19
CA ASN A 78 -6.94 -2.17 -1.98
C ASN A 78 -5.47 -2.40 -2.33
N VAL A 79 -4.95 -3.56 -1.93
CA VAL A 79 -3.53 -3.88 -2.05
C VAL A 79 -3.33 -5.26 -2.64
N ARG A 80 -2.13 -5.49 -3.19
CA ARG A 80 -1.65 -6.81 -3.57
C ARG A 80 -0.28 -7.05 -2.95
N ARG A 81 0.03 -8.33 -2.79
CA ARG A 81 1.36 -8.81 -2.42
C ARG A 81 2.32 -8.59 -3.59
N LEU A 82 3.51 -8.07 -3.31
CA LEU A 82 4.59 -7.87 -4.27
C LEU A 82 5.64 -8.99 -4.21
N ASP A 83 5.72 -9.68 -3.07
CA ASP A 83 6.70 -10.73 -2.75
C ASP A 83 6.55 -12.04 -3.57
N GLY A 84 5.66 -12.04 -4.58
CA GLY A 84 5.57 -13.09 -5.60
C GLY A 84 5.27 -12.49 -6.98
N GLY A 85 6.17 -11.66 -7.51
CA GLY A 85 6.38 -11.33 -8.94
C GLY A 85 5.18 -10.95 -9.84
N LEU A 86 5.39 -10.08 -10.83
CA LEU A 86 4.38 -9.76 -11.85
C LEU A 86 3.90 -10.99 -12.67
N GLU A 87 4.65 -12.10 -12.68
CA GLU A 87 4.28 -13.36 -13.33
C GLU A 87 3.67 -14.41 -12.39
N GLU A 88 3.76 -14.20 -11.08
CA GLU A 88 3.39 -15.18 -10.07
C GLU A 88 1.99 -14.94 -9.49
N ALA A 89 1.34 -13.80 -9.68
CA ALA A 89 -0.01 -13.56 -9.15
C ALA A 89 -1.07 -14.63 -9.53
N ALA A 90 -0.91 -15.30 -10.68
CA ALA A 90 -1.75 -16.42 -11.12
C ALA A 90 -1.33 -17.79 -10.52
N LYS A 91 -0.03 -18.00 -10.26
CA LYS A 91 0.52 -19.22 -9.61
C LYS A 91 0.54 -19.13 -8.07
N ALA A 92 0.56 -17.92 -7.52
CA ALA A 92 0.58 -17.58 -6.11
C ALA A 92 -0.73 -17.99 -5.42
N GLN A 93 -1.83 -18.14 -6.16
CA GLN A 93 -3.03 -18.79 -5.64
C GLN A 93 -2.74 -20.23 -5.16
N ALA A 94 -1.73 -20.89 -5.74
CA ALA A 94 -1.29 -22.27 -5.44
C ALA A 94 -0.10 -22.34 -4.46
N GLU A 95 0.79 -21.34 -4.43
CA GLU A 95 2.04 -21.33 -3.64
C GLU A 95 2.12 -20.22 -2.56
N ALA A 96 1.01 -19.58 -2.16
CA ALA A 96 0.96 -18.49 -1.15
C ALA A 96 1.47 -18.84 0.27
N HIS A 97 2.18 -19.95 0.48
CA HIS A 97 2.47 -20.53 1.78
C HIS A 97 3.97 -20.59 2.12
N LEU A 98 4.74 -19.50 1.90
CA LEU A 98 6.12 -19.42 2.40
C LEU A 98 6.40 -18.17 3.26
N LEU A 99 5.68 -17.06 3.08
CA LEU A 99 5.72 -15.92 4.01
C LEU A 99 4.34 -15.62 4.59
N ARG A 100 4.30 -15.39 5.91
CA ARG A 100 3.10 -14.92 6.63
C ARG A 100 2.70 -13.54 6.09
N ASP A 101 1.40 -13.26 5.97
CA ASP A 101 0.88 -11.97 5.45
C ASP A 101 1.46 -10.73 6.17
N GLU A 102 1.87 -10.89 7.43
CA GLU A 102 2.50 -9.84 8.22
C GLU A 102 3.91 -9.45 7.73
N ASP A 103 4.62 -10.33 7.04
CA ASP A 103 6.01 -10.14 6.59
C ASP A 103 6.10 -9.81 5.09
N ALA A 104 4.96 -9.78 4.38
CA ALA A 104 4.87 -9.53 2.93
C ALA A 104 5.03 -8.03 2.58
N VAL A 105 5.55 -7.76 1.38
CA VAL A 105 5.59 -6.40 0.80
C VAL A 105 4.27 -6.15 0.08
N TRP A 106 3.65 -5.02 0.38
CA TRP A 106 2.32 -4.65 -0.14
C TRP A 106 2.41 -3.44 -1.06
N VAL A 107 1.73 -3.51 -2.20
CA VAL A 107 1.57 -2.39 -3.14
C VAL A 107 0.10 -2.08 -3.38
N ASN A 108 -0.22 -0.83 -3.68
CA ASN A 108 -1.58 -0.40 -4.02
C ASN A 108 -1.92 -0.63 -5.51
N GLY A 109 -3.13 -0.23 -5.92
CA GLY A 109 -3.58 -0.32 -7.31
C GLY A 109 -2.79 0.55 -8.30
N LEU A 110 -2.05 1.54 -7.82
CA LEU A 110 -1.14 2.37 -8.63
C LEU A 110 0.27 1.75 -8.74
N GLY A 111 0.52 0.63 -8.06
CA GLY A 111 1.82 -0.01 -8.00
C GLY A 111 2.79 0.63 -6.99
N GLU A 112 2.32 1.56 -6.16
CA GLU A 112 3.15 2.19 -5.12
C GLU A 112 3.25 1.28 -3.90
N VAL A 113 4.45 1.19 -3.30
CA VAL A 113 4.66 0.38 -2.09
C VAL A 113 4.03 1.06 -0.87
N VAL A 114 3.12 0.36 -0.21
CA VAL A 114 2.36 0.87 0.94
C VAL A 114 2.84 0.34 2.28
N ASP A 115 3.47 -0.84 2.27
CA ASP A 115 4.09 -1.46 3.44
C ASP A 115 5.21 -2.40 2.98
N TRP A 116 6.39 -2.26 3.60
CA TRP A 116 7.59 -3.02 3.26
C TRP A 116 7.70 -4.35 4.04
N GLY A 117 6.66 -4.73 4.78
CA GLY A 117 6.58 -6.02 5.47
C GLY A 117 7.13 -6.00 6.89
N GLY A 118 6.24 -6.31 7.84
CA GLY A 118 6.54 -6.76 9.19
C GLY A 118 7.40 -5.84 10.06
N LYS A 119 8.08 -6.47 11.02
CA LYS A 119 9.00 -5.80 11.96
C LYS A 119 10.35 -5.42 11.31
N ARG A 120 10.67 -6.02 10.16
CA ARG A 120 11.91 -5.77 9.42
C ARG A 120 11.91 -4.41 8.72
N ALA A 121 10.78 -4.01 8.12
CA ALA A 121 10.58 -2.67 7.57
C ALA A 121 10.76 -1.54 8.59
N ARG A 122 10.32 -1.78 9.84
CA ARG A 122 10.44 -0.80 10.94
C ARG A 122 11.86 -0.59 11.43
N LYS A 123 12.80 -1.45 11.02
CA LYS A 123 14.22 -1.34 11.37
C LYS A 123 14.96 -0.78 10.17
N ALA A 124 14.69 0.49 9.83
CA ALA A 124 15.63 1.23 9.02
C ALA A 124 17.01 1.09 9.69
N PRO A 125 18.05 0.58 9.01
CA PRO A 125 19.37 0.53 9.61
C PRO A 125 19.75 1.92 10.13
N ARG A 126 20.35 2.00 11.32
CA ARG A 126 20.73 3.29 11.93
C ARG A 126 21.52 4.11 10.90
N GLY A 127 21.07 5.34 10.63
CA GLY A 127 21.71 6.24 9.67
C GLY A 127 21.14 6.23 8.25
N TYR A 128 20.13 5.41 7.95
CA TYR A 128 19.47 5.39 6.64
C TYR A 128 18.05 5.95 6.71
N LYS A 129 17.69 6.79 5.74
CA LYS A 129 16.33 7.29 5.48
C LYS A 129 15.81 6.55 4.25
N VAL A 130 14.59 6.00 4.32
CA VAL A 130 13.97 5.40 3.12
C VAL A 130 13.69 6.54 2.14
N VAL A 131 14.42 6.57 1.03
CA VAL A 131 14.34 7.59 -0.02
C VAL A 131 14.11 6.93 -1.38
N ALA A 132 13.04 6.15 -1.55
CA ALA A 132 12.45 5.90 -2.88
C ALA A 132 11.28 4.91 -2.82
N ASN A 133 10.35 5.09 -3.75
CA ASN A 133 9.45 4.05 -4.24
C ASN A 133 10.14 3.38 -5.46
N VAL A 134 10.72 2.20 -5.29
CA VAL A 134 11.53 1.51 -6.34
C VAL A 134 10.65 0.82 -7.39
N ALA A 135 9.33 1.01 -7.35
CA ALA A 135 8.42 0.41 -8.31
C ALA A 135 8.25 1.22 -9.61
N ASN A 136 8.68 2.50 -9.65
CA ASN A 136 8.53 3.36 -10.83
C ASN A 136 9.61 4.45 -10.88
N GLU A 137 10.61 4.27 -11.74
CA GLU A 137 11.75 5.18 -11.92
C GLU A 137 11.33 6.59 -12.37
N VAL A 138 10.26 6.69 -13.18
CA VAL A 138 9.73 7.97 -13.68
C VAL A 138 9.16 8.81 -12.54
N ARG A 139 8.38 8.20 -11.64
CA ARG A 139 7.82 8.87 -10.46
C ARG A 139 8.91 9.32 -9.48
N HIS A 140 10.00 8.55 -9.37
CA HIS A 140 11.15 8.93 -8.55
C HIS A 140 11.83 10.20 -9.10
N ALA A 141 12.05 10.25 -10.43
CA ALA A 141 12.61 11.42 -11.09
C ALA A 141 11.71 12.66 -10.91
N GLU A 142 10.38 12.50 -10.97
CA GLU A 142 9.43 13.59 -10.71
C GLU A 142 9.51 14.13 -9.27
N ILE A 143 9.61 13.25 -8.27
CA ILE A 143 9.70 13.66 -6.85
C ILE A 143 11.04 14.36 -6.56
N VAL A 144 12.13 13.84 -7.11
CA VAL A 144 13.47 14.44 -6.96
C VAL A 144 13.53 15.78 -7.69
N GLY A 145 12.92 15.88 -8.88
CA GLY A 145 12.77 17.13 -9.62
C GLY A 145 11.98 18.18 -8.84
N ALA A 146 10.81 17.80 -8.30
CA ALA A 146 9.97 18.70 -7.50
C ALA A 146 10.64 19.16 -6.19
N ALA A 147 11.47 18.30 -5.58
CA ALA A 147 12.25 18.64 -4.39
C ALA A 147 13.39 19.64 -4.69
N ASN A 148 14.00 19.56 -5.88
CA ASN A 148 15.05 20.48 -6.29
C ASN A 148 14.50 21.86 -6.72
N ASP A 149 13.33 21.90 -7.37
CA ASP A 149 12.67 23.17 -7.73
C ASP A 149 12.21 23.97 -6.52
N SER A 150 11.77 23.31 -5.46
CA SER A 150 11.33 23.98 -4.22
C SER A 150 12.51 24.56 -3.41
N LEU A 151 13.72 24.01 -3.56
CA LEU A 151 14.94 24.56 -2.97
C LEU A 151 15.48 25.76 -3.76
N ASN A 152 15.38 25.74 -5.09
CA ASN A 152 15.83 26.85 -5.95
C ASN A 152 14.83 28.03 -5.99
N GLY A 153 13.53 27.79 -5.78
CA GLY A 153 12.52 28.85 -5.71
C GLY A 153 12.61 29.76 -4.48
N SER A 154 13.37 29.36 -3.46
CA SER A 154 13.57 30.14 -2.22
C SER A 154 14.78 31.09 -2.28
N VAL A 155 15.64 30.96 -3.29
CA VAL A 155 16.87 31.77 -3.42
C VAL A 155 16.66 33.05 -4.24
N ASN A 156 15.50 33.19 -4.91
CA ASN A 156 15.24 34.28 -5.86
C ASN A 156 14.07 35.21 -5.42
N GLN A 157 13.94 35.45 -4.12
CA GLN A 157 13.07 36.51 -3.56
C GLN A 157 13.86 37.34 -2.55
N GLN A 158 14.73 38.22 -3.07
CA GLN A 158 15.25 39.41 -2.40
C GLN A 158 15.29 40.55 -3.40
#